data_AF-A0A7K0FG91-F1
#
_entry.id   AF-A0A7K0FG91-F1
#
_cell.length_a   1.000
_cell.length_b   1.000
_cell.length_c   1.000
_cell.angle_alpha   90.00
_cell.angle_beta   90.00
_cell.angle_gamma   90.00
#
_symmetry.space_group_name_H-M   'P 1'
#
loop_
_entity.id
_entity.type
_entity.pdbx_description
1 polymer ?
#
loop_
_entity_poly.entity_id
_entity_poly.type
_entity_poly.pdbx_seq_one_letter_code
_entity_poly.pdbx_strand_id
1 'polypeptide(L)'
;MKKIKLIQLALVACIFILSSCSSDDKQPENPKNYVLVHGAWQAPFVWQEVKANLEKQGNKVIVVELPGHGDDHTSPGAITLDVYKQKVIDAISTIDGKVILVGHSLGGMIISSVAETMPSKIEKLVYVAAYLPVSGQTLKELADTDRDSQLGAEGALIFDTTAYTVGVKPELIVNLFIQDGTPEIQNLVVKNYRIEPLIPFINPVTLTEQNFGSVKKVYIKTLQDHVVSPYLQNKMISTGKVDAVYEINTGHSPFLSQPKELSSILTKLAAN
;
A
#
# COMPACT_ATOMS: atom_id res chain seq x y z
N MET A 1 40.61 9.22 83.57
CA MET A 1 40.68 7.75 83.45
C MET A 1 39.38 7.22 82.84
N LYS A 2 39.50 6.48 81.74
CA LYS A 2 38.52 5.60 81.04
C LYS A 2 37.12 6.18 80.70
N LYS A 3 36.95 6.54 79.42
CA LYS A 3 35.67 6.72 78.71
C LYS A 3 34.96 5.37 78.55
N ILE A 4 33.70 5.29 78.96
CA ILE A 4 32.78 4.18 78.67
C ILE A 4 32.09 4.48 77.34
N LYS A 5 32.24 3.60 76.34
CA LYS A 5 31.52 3.66 75.06
C LYS A 5 30.14 3.00 75.25
N LEU A 6 29.07 3.76 75.05
CA LEU A 6 27.73 3.21 74.84
C LEU A 6 27.62 2.73 73.38
N ILE A 7 27.25 1.47 73.21
CA ILE A 7 26.97 0.84 71.92
C ILE A 7 25.53 1.20 71.53
N GLN A 8 25.34 1.96 70.44
CA GLN A 8 24.03 2.11 69.80
C GLN A 8 23.92 1.07 68.68
N LEU A 9 22.91 0.21 68.80
CA LEU A 9 22.49 -0.76 67.80
C LEU A 9 21.74 -0.01 66.69
N ALA A 10 22.33 0.06 65.48
CA ALA A 10 21.64 0.61 64.31
C ALA A 10 20.96 -0.54 63.55
N LEU A 11 19.63 -0.49 63.48
CA LEU A 11 18.79 -1.41 62.70
C LEU A 11 18.92 -1.02 61.22
N VAL A 12 19.54 -1.87 60.39
CA VAL A 12 19.60 -1.68 58.94
C VAL A 12 18.33 -2.25 58.33
N ALA A 13 17.41 -1.37 57.90
CA ALA A 13 16.29 -1.76 57.05
C ALA A 13 16.75 -1.78 55.60
N CYS A 14 16.90 -2.98 55.02
CA CYS A 14 17.10 -3.14 53.58
C CYS A 14 15.80 -2.79 52.83
N ILE A 15 15.78 -1.63 52.18
CA ILE A 15 14.73 -1.28 51.22
C ILE A 15 15.11 -1.91 49.87
N PHE A 16 14.41 -2.97 49.49
CA PHE A 16 14.45 -3.49 48.12
C PHE A 16 13.68 -2.53 47.21
N ILE A 17 14.41 -1.75 46.40
CA ILE A 17 13.83 -0.96 45.32
C ILE A 17 13.61 -1.92 44.15
N LEU A 18 12.36 -2.34 43.94
CA LEU A 18 11.95 -3.01 42.71
C LEU A 18 11.97 -1.94 41.59
N SER A 19 13.02 -1.94 40.76
CA SER A 19 12.99 -1.24 39.47
C SER A 19 11.93 -1.89 38.60
N SER A 20 10.76 -1.26 38.55
CA SER A 20 9.77 -1.53 37.50
C SER A 20 10.36 -1.07 36.17
N CYS A 21 10.79 -2.02 35.34
CA CYS A 21 11.00 -1.77 33.92
C CYS A 21 9.63 -1.53 33.30
N SER A 22 9.16 -0.27 33.32
CA SER A 22 8.06 0.15 32.48
C SER A 22 8.57 0.20 31.05
N SER A 23 8.28 -0.84 30.28
CA SER A 23 8.26 -0.74 28.83
C SER A 23 7.24 0.35 28.49
N ASP A 24 7.71 1.52 28.07
CA ASP A 24 6.90 2.58 27.48
C ASP A 24 6.32 2.08 26.13
N ASP A 25 5.36 1.15 26.19
CA ASP A 25 4.41 0.92 25.11
C ASP A 25 3.42 2.08 25.14
N LYS A 26 3.88 3.27 24.72
CA LYS A 26 2.96 4.35 24.38
C LYS A 26 2.12 3.86 23.21
N GLN A 27 0.89 3.43 23.51
CA GLN A 27 -0.19 3.30 22.54
C GLN A 27 -0.17 4.56 21.66
N PRO A 28 -0.14 4.44 20.33
CA PRO A 28 -0.10 5.62 19.49
C PRO A 28 -1.32 6.50 19.77
N GLU A 29 -1.07 7.79 19.93
CA GLU A 29 -2.12 8.78 20.04
C GLU A 29 -2.94 8.77 18.74
N ASN A 30 -4.19 8.30 18.82
CA ASN A 30 -5.22 8.25 17.79
C ASN A 30 -5.09 7.12 16.74
N PRO A 31 -5.74 5.96 16.98
CA PRO A 31 -5.98 4.94 15.96
C PRO A 31 -6.52 5.51 14.64
N LYS A 32 -5.97 5.05 13.51
CA LYS A 32 -6.45 5.39 12.17
C LYS A 32 -7.16 4.22 11.51
N ASN A 33 -7.94 4.55 10.48
CA ASN A 33 -8.53 3.57 9.58
C ASN A 33 -7.72 3.53 8.28
N TYR A 34 -7.25 2.35 7.90
CA TYR A 34 -6.58 2.10 6.62
C TYR A 34 -7.46 1.26 5.72
N VAL A 35 -7.49 1.61 4.44
CA VAL A 35 -8.05 0.77 3.39
C VAL A 35 -6.95 0.51 2.37
N LEU A 36 -6.57 -0.75 2.20
CA LEU A 36 -5.45 -1.20 1.37
C LEU A 36 -5.99 -1.84 0.09
N VAL A 37 -5.59 -1.31 -1.07
CA VAL A 37 -6.03 -1.73 -2.40
C VAL A 37 -4.82 -2.24 -3.18
N HIS A 38 -4.85 -3.52 -3.58
CA HIS A 38 -3.78 -4.15 -4.34
C HIS A 38 -3.78 -3.72 -5.82
N GLY A 39 -2.68 -4.02 -6.51
CA GLY A 39 -2.53 -3.83 -7.95
C GLY A 39 -3.04 -5.01 -8.78
N ALA A 40 -2.81 -4.94 -10.09
CA ALA A 40 -3.07 -6.01 -11.04
C ALA A 40 -2.22 -7.26 -10.76
N TRP A 41 -2.73 -8.43 -11.14
CA TRP A 41 -2.14 -9.77 -10.96
C TRP A 41 -1.88 -10.15 -9.49
N GLN A 42 -2.39 -9.36 -8.55
CA GLN A 42 -2.21 -9.52 -7.11
C GLN A 42 -3.56 -9.68 -6.42
N ALA A 43 -3.55 -10.00 -5.12
CA ALA A 43 -4.78 -10.14 -4.35
C ALA A 43 -4.52 -9.75 -2.88
N PRO A 44 -5.52 -9.80 -1.98
CA PRO A 44 -5.37 -9.41 -0.58
C PRO A 44 -4.19 -10.04 0.18
N PHE A 45 -3.69 -11.19 -0.24
CA PHE A 45 -2.56 -11.86 0.40
C PHE A 45 -1.31 -10.97 0.49
N VAL A 46 -1.12 -10.05 -0.46
CA VAL A 46 0.09 -9.21 -0.52
C VAL A 46 0.19 -8.24 0.65
N TRP A 47 -0.94 -7.89 1.27
CA TRP A 47 -1.02 -6.89 2.33
C TRP A 47 -1.01 -7.48 3.74
N GLN A 48 -0.95 -8.81 3.91
CA GLN A 48 -1.19 -9.43 5.22
C GLN A 48 -0.16 -9.02 6.27
N GLU A 49 1.13 -8.95 5.92
CA GLU A 49 2.16 -8.51 6.89
C GLU A 49 2.02 -7.03 7.23
N VAL A 50 1.75 -6.18 6.23
CA VAL A 50 1.51 -4.75 6.45
C VAL A 50 0.29 -4.51 7.32
N LYS A 51 -0.80 -5.24 7.08
CA LYS A 51 -2.02 -5.24 7.88
C LYS A 51 -1.69 -5.58 9.34
N ALA A 52 -1.03 -6.71 9.58
CA ALA A 52 -0.68 -7.16 10.93
C ALA A 52 0.18 -6.12 11.68
N ASN A 53 1.16 -5.53 10.99
CA ASN A 53 2.02 -4.49 11.56
C ASN A 53 1.24 -3.20 11.94
N LEU A 54 0.29 -2.78 11.11
CA LEU A 54 -0.56 -1.61 11.37
C LEU A 54 -1.57 -1.88 12.51
N GLU A 55 -2.19 -3.06 12.53
CA GLU A 55 -3.13 -3.48 13.57
C GLU A 55 -2.44 -3.64 14.93
N LYS A 56 -1.18 -4.11 14.96
CA LYS A 56 -0.37 -4.16 16.19
C LYS A 56 -0.17 -2.78 16.84
N GLN A 57 -0.29 -1.71 16.06
CA GLN A 57 -0.27 -0.34 16.54
C GLN A 57 -1.67 0.22 16.84
N GLY A 58 -2.68 -0.64 16.97
CA GLY A 58 -4.05 -0.23 17.31
C GLY A 58 -4.85 0.37 16.16
N ASN A 59 -4.33 0.40 14.93
CA ASN A 59 -5.08 0.87 13.76
C ASN A 59 -6.13 -0.16 13.31
N LYS A 60 -7.19 0.31 12.66
CA LYS A 60 -8.14 -0.55 11.96
C LYS A 60 -7.74 -0.65 10.50
N VAL A 61 -7.69 -1.85 9.94
CA VAL A 61 -7.22 -2.08 8.57
C VAL A 61 -8.21 -2.96 7.80
N ILE A 62 -8.71 -2.44 6.68
CA ILE A 62 -9.43 -3.24 5.68
C ILE A 62 -8.51 -3.47 4.50
N VAL A 63 -8.36 -4.72 4.09
CA VAL A 63 -7.72 -5.10 2.82
C VAL A 63 -8.83 -5.45 1.84
N VAL A 64 -8.89 -4.73 0.72
CA VAL A 64 -9.93 -4.92 -0.28
C VAL A 64 -9.55 -6.07 -1.21
N GLU A 65 -10.47 -7.02 -1.38
CA GLU A 65 -10.43 -7.97 -2.49
C GLU A 65 -11.16 -7.37 -3.69
N LEU A 66 -10.43 -7.08 -4.76
CA LEU A 66 -11.03 -6.58 -6.00
C LEU A 66 -11.69 -7.74 -6.78
N PRO A 67 -12.83 -7.51 -7.46
CA PRO A 67 -13.42 -8.51 -8.35
C PRO A 67 -12.42 -9.12 -9.34
N GLY A 68 -12.55 -10.42 -9.61
CA GLY A 68 -11.65 -11.17 -10.48
C GLY A 68 -10.31 -11.59 -9.84
N HIS A 69 -10.06 -11.25 -8.58
CA HIS A 69 -8.82 -11.54 -7.86
C HIS A 69 -9.05 -12.40 -6.61
N GLY A 70 -8.00 -13.01 -6.09
CA GLY A 70 -8.07 -13.80 -4.85
C GLY A 70 -9.03 -14.97 -4.98
N ASP A 71 -10.09 -14.98 -4.19
CA ASP A 71 -11.16 -15.99 -4.26
C ASP A 71 -12.39 -15.53 -5.08
N ASP A 72 -12.36 -14.30 -5.61
CA ASP A 72 -13.44 -13.77 -6.44
C ASP A 72 -13.35 -14.31 -7.88
N HIS A 73 -14.49 -14.78 -8.40
CA HIS A 73 -14.62 -15.40 -9.73
C HIS A 73 -15.50 -14.58 -10.69
N THR A 74 -15.65 -13.27 -10.45
CA THR A 74 -16.33 -12.37 -11.38
C THR A 74 -15.69 -12.46 -12.76
N SER A 75 -16.51 -12.59 -13.80
CA SER A 75 -16.04 -12.73 -15.19
C SER A 75 -15.27 -11.47 -15.64
N PRO A 76 -14.09 -11.59 -16.29
CA PRO A 76 -13.29 -10.45 -16.73
C PRO A 76 -14.06 -9.42 -17.57
N GLY A 77 -14.96 -9.87 -18.45
CA GLY A 77 -15.76 -8.98 -19.28
C GLY A 77 -16.79 -8.13 -18.53
N ALA A 78 -17.10 -8.48 -17.27
CA ALA A 78 -17.99 -7.71 -16.41
C ALA A 78 -17.24 -6.70 -15.51
N ILE A 79 -15.91 -6.70 -15.56
CA ILE A 79 -15.08 -5.92 -14.66
C ILE A 79 -14.60 -4.65 -15.35
N THR A 80 -14.96 -3.49 -14.78
CA THR A 80 -14.49 -2.18 -15.19
C THR A 80 -13.76 -1.49 -14.04
N LEU A 81 -13.08 -0.39 -14.31
CA LEU A 81 -12.50 0.43 -13.24
C LEU A 81 -13.58 0.96 -12.27
N ASP A 82 -14.80 1.20 -12.73
CA ASP A 82 -15.92 1.61 -11.89
C ASP A 82 -16.42 0.48 -10.97
N VAL A 83 -16.35 -0.78 -11.42
CA VAL A 83 -16.64 -1.95 -10.58
C VAL A 83 -15.62 -2.05 -9.44
N TYR A 84 -14.33 -1.81 -9.74
CA TYR A 84 -13.29 -1.74 -8.72
C TYR A 84 -13.47 -0.57 -7.75
N LYS A 85 -13.77 0.62 -8.29
CA LYS A 85 -14.11 1.80 -7.48
C LYS A 85 -15.24 1.50 -6.51
N GLN A 86 -16.34 0.91 -6.99
CA GLN A 86 -17.50 0.62 -6.14
C GLN A 86 -17.14 -0.35 -5.01
N LYS A 87 -16.35 -1.40 -5.29
CA LYS A 87 -15.89 -2.33 -4.25
C LYS A 87 -15.13 -1.63 -3.13
N VAL A 88 -14.28 -0.66 -3.48
CA VAL A 88 -13.52 0.14 -2.50
C VAL A 88 -14.44 1.11 -1.74
N ILE A 89 -15.42 1.73 -2.42
CA ILE A 89 -16.43 2.58 -1.76
C ILE A 89 -17.24 1.79 -0.73
N ASP A 90 -17.65 0.57 -1.07
CA ASP A 90 -18.41 -0.30 -0.17
C ASP A 90 -17.59 -0.62 1.08
N ALA A 91 -16.30 -0.95 0.92
CA ALA A 91 -15.38 -1.16 2.04
C ALA A 91 -15.26 0.08 2.94
N ILE A 92 -15.06 1.27 2.37
CA ILE A 92 -14.96 2.53 3.13
C ILE A 92 -16.27 2.88 3.86
N SER A 93 -17.41 2.53 3.26
CA SER A 93 -18.73 2.83 3.82
C SER A 93 -19.03 2.04 5.10
N THR A 94 -18.32 0.93 5.35
CA THR A 94 -18.41 0.17 6.61
C THR A 94 -17.65 0.82 7.77
N ILE A 95 -16.86 1.87 7.51
CA ILE A 95 -15.98 2.51 8.49
C ILE A 95 -16.56 3.87 8.94
N ASP A 96 -16.63 4.06 10.26
CA ASP A 96 -16.87 5.36 10.85
C ASP A 96 -15.65 6.28 10.74
N GLY A 97 -15.87 7.53 10.34
CA GLY A 97 -14.82 8.53 10.16
C GLY A 97 -14.13 8.48 8.79
N LYS A 98 -12.96 9.12 8.71
CA LYS A 98 -12.14 9.18 7.50
C LYS A 98 -11.16 8.00 7.44
N VAL A 99 -10.65 7.72 6.23
CA VAL A 99 -9.67 6.66 5.99
C VAL A 99 -8.39 7.19 5.35
N ILE A 100 -7.27 6.56 5.66
CA ILE A 100 -6.05 6.62 4.84
C ILE A 100 -6.20 5.55 3.76
N LEU A 101 -6.39 5.99 2.53
CA LEU A 101 -6.66 5.10 1.39
C LEU A 101 -5.36 4.84 0.63
N VAL A 102 -4.89 3.60 0.67
CA VAL A 102 -3.60 3.17 0.12
C VAL A 102 -3.83 2.32 -1.11
N GLY A 103 -3.23 2.71 -2.24
CA GLY A 103 -3.32 2.00 -3.50
C GLY A 103 -1.93 1.67 -4.03
N HIS A 104 -1.74 0.42 -4.45
CA HIS A 104 -0.52 -0.01 -5.13
C HIS A 104 -0.75 -0.22 -6.62
N SER A 105 0.22 0.18 -7.46
CA SER A 105 0.17 -0.04 -8.92
C SER A 105 -1.17 0.43 -9.54
N LEU A 106 -1.93 -0.46 -10.20
CA LEU A 106 -3.30 -0.21 -10.68
C LEU A 106 -4.24 0.38 -9.61
N GLY A 107 -4.05 0.00 -8.34
CA GLY A 107 -4.74 0.56 -7.18
C GLY A 107 -4.70 2.08 -7.13
N GLY A 108 -3.66 2.71 -7.66
CA GLY A 108 -3.56 4.17 -7.78
C GLY A 108 -4.68 4.80 -8.64
N MET A 109 -5.05 4.16 -9.75
CA MET A 109 -6.18 4.60 -10.59
C MET A 109 -7.50 4.51 -9.81
N ILE A 110 -7.67 3.40 -9.08
CA ILE A 110 -8.89 3.09 -8.32
C ILE A 110 -9.07 4.11 -7.19
N ILE A 111 -8.04 4.31 -6.34
CA ILE A 111 -8.14 5.24 -5.21
C ILE A 111 -8.34 6.70 -5.65
N SER A 112 -7.82 7.07 -6.82
CA SER A 112 -8.04 8.39 -7.41
C SER A 112 -9.51 8.59 -7.77
N SER A 113 -10.13 7.60 -8.40
CA SER A 113 -11.55 7.60 -8.77
C SER A 113 -12.48 7.55 -7.54
N VAL A 114 -12.06 6.84 -6.48
CA VAL A 114 -12.77 6.84 -5.19
C VAL A 114 -12.73 8.23 -4.54
N ALA A 115 -11.56 8.88 -4.50
CA ALA A 115 -11.43 10.23 -3.95
C ALA A 115 -12.20 11.29 -4.74
N GLU A 116 -12.38 11.09 -6.05
CA GLU A 116 -13.31 11.93 -6.82
C GLU A 116 -14.75 11.79 -6.32
N THR A 117 -15.16 10.57 -5.95
CA THR A 117 -16.55 10.27 -5.58
C THR A 117 -16.87 10.66 -4.13
N MET A 118 -15.93 10.44 -3.20
CA MET A 118 -16.16 10.64 -1.76
C MET A 118 -14.99 11.35 -1.06
N PRO A 119 -14.56 12.54 -1.53
CA PRO A 119 -13.37 13.23 -1.03
C PRO A 119 -13.43 13.50 0.50
N SER A 120 -14.63 13.76 1.03
CA SER A 120 -14.84 14.02 2.46
C SER A 120 -14.56 12.82 3.38
N LYS A 121 -14.58 11.59 2.85
CA LYS A 121 -14.28 10.35 3.58
C LYS A 121 -12.81 9.97 3.52
N ILE A 122 -12.01 10.64 2.70
CA ILE A 122 -10.58 10.34 2.55
C ILE A 122 -9.77 11.35 3.36
N GLU A 123 -8.97 10.87 4.31
CA GLU A 123 -8.01 11.69 5.04
C GLU A 123 -6.80 11.99 4.16
N LYS A 124 -6.24 10.94 3.55
CA LYS A 124 -5.08 11.00 2.65
C LYS A 124 -5.16 9.88 1.63
N LEU A 125 -4.65 10.15 0.43
CA LEU A 125 -4.32 9.14 -0.58
C LEU A 125 -2.84 8.78 -0.44
N VAL A 126 -2.54 7.48 -0.44
CA VAL A 126 -1.16 6.98 -0.42
C VAL A 126 -0.93 6.09 -1.64
N TYR A 127 -0.03 6.52 -2.51
CA TYR A 127 0.35 5.82 -3.73
C TYR A 127 1.63 5.03 -3.45
N VAL A 128 1.56 3.71 -3.47
CA VAL A 128 2.73 2.83 -3.29
C VAL A 128 3.13 2.30 -4.64
N ALA A 129 4.22 2.78 -5.23
CA ALA A 129 4.63 2.40 -6.59
C ALA A 129 3.46 2.43 -7.60
N ALA A 130 2.56 3.41 -7.46
CA ALA A 130 1.23 3.36 -8.06
C ALA A 130 1.03 4.39 -9.17
N TYR A 131 0.15 4.06 -10.11
CA TYR A 131 -0.24 5.02 -11.14
C TYR A 131 -0.99 6.19 -10.51
N LEU A 132 -0.50 7.41 -10.76
CA LEU A 132 -1.13 8.66 -10.33
C LEU A 132 -1.58 9.45 -11.57
N PRO A 133 -2.84 9.29 -12.00
CA PRO A 133 -3.36 9.87 -13.23
C PRO A 133 -3.73 11.35 -13.08
N VAL A 134 -3.74 12.06 -14.21
CA VAL A 134 -4.55 13.26 -14.38
C VAL A 134 -5.90 12.92 -15.04
N SER A 135 -6.88 13.82 -14.94
CA SER A 135 -8.20 13.60 -15.51
C SER A 135 -8.14 13.26 -17.00
N GLY A 136 -8.95 12.29 -17.42
CA GLY A 136 -9.04 11.78 -18.79
C GLY A 136 -8.08 10.64 -19.11
N GLN A 137 -7.06 10.38 -18.28
CA GLN A 137 -6.08 9.35 -18.57
C GLN A 137 -6.55 7.94 -18.19
N THR A 138 -6.11 6.97 -18.98
CA THR A 138 -6.13 5.54 -18.67
C THR A 138 -4.80 5.08 -18.06
N LEU A 139 -4.79 3.90 -17.44
CA LEU A 139 -3.53 3.31 -16.98
C LEU A 139 -2.62 3.00 -18.15
N LYS A 140 -3.18 2.43 -19.22
CA LYS A 140 -2.42 2.06 -20.41
C LYS A 140 -1.67 3.25 -21.00
N GLU A 141 -2.32 4.40 -21.14
CA GLU A 141 -1.66 5.60 -21.66
C GLU A 141 -0.50 6.07 -20.77
N LEU A 142 -0.63 6.00 -19.44
CA LEU A 142 0.47 6.31 -18.54
C LEU A 142 1.63 5.32 -18.71
N ALA A 143 1.32 4.03 -18.72
CA ALA A 143 2.29 2.95 -18.88
C ALA A 143 3.04 3.04 -20.22
N ASP A 144 2.35 3.39 -21.30
CA ASP A 144 2.95 3.60 -22.62
C ASP A 144 3.98 4.75 -22.63
N THR A 145 3.95 5.66 -21.64
CA THR A 145 4.98 6.71 -21.50
C THR A 145 6.20 6.30 -20.67
N ASP A 146 6.19 5.11 -20.09
CA ASP A 146 7.29 4.58 -19.28
C ASP A 146 8.32 3.86 -20.14
N ARG A 147 9.29 4.62 -20.64
CA ARG A 147 10.38 4.09 -21.47
C ARG A 147 11.31 3.11 -20.76
N ASP A 148 11.30 3.09 -19.42
CA ASP A 148 12.20 2.27 -18.61
C ASP A 148 11.46 1.06 -17.99
N SER A 149 10.16 0.89 -18.28
CA SER A 149 9.38 -0.26 -17.82
C SER A 149 9.79 -1.54 -18.57
N GLN A 150 10.10 -2.59 -17.82
CA GLN A 150 10.31 -3.93 -18.37
C GLN A 150 8.98 -4.65 -18.64
N LEU A 151 7.89 -4.25 -17.95
CA LEU A 151 6.55 -4.77 -18.23
C LEU A 151 6.01 -4.28 -19.59
N GLY A 152 6.39 -3.06 -19.97
CA GLY A 152 6.06 -2.47 -21.27
C GLY A 152 6.91 -3.00 -22.44
N ALA A 153 7.92 -3.84 -22.16
CA ALA A 153 8.78 -4.40 -23.20
C ALA A 153 8.01 -5.35 -24.13
N GLU A 154 8.44 -5.38 -25.40
CA GLU A 154 7.80 -6.22 -26.41
C GLU A 154 7.76 -7.69 -25.98
N GLY A 155 6.55 -8.26 -25.99
CA GLY A 155 6.32 -9.65 -25.65
C GLY A 155 6.33 -9.95 -24.15
N ALA A 156 6.35 -8.99 -23.23
CA ALA A 156 6.19 -9.27 -21.80
C ALA A 156 4.74 -9.65 -21.44
N LEU A 157 3.76 -9.08 -22.15
CA LEU A 157 2.33 -9.27 -21.93
C LEU A 157 1.70 -10.23 -22.95
N ILE A 158 0.69 -10.97 -22.51
CA ILE A 158 -0.12 -11.91 -23.30
C ILE A 158 -1.57 -11.41 -23.26
N PHE A 159 -2.07 -10.90 -24.38
CA PHE A 159 -3.43 -10.35 -24.46
C PHE A 159 -4.40 -11.39 -25.03
N ASP A 160 -5.56 -11.53 -24.40
CA ASP A 160 -6.72 -12.23 -24.94
C ASP A 160 -7.93 -11.28 -24.97
N THR A 161 -8.16 -10.70 -26.15
CA THR A 161 -9.25 -9.72 -26.34
C THR A 161 -10.64 -10.38 -26.37
N THR A 162 -10.72 -11.69 -26.59
CA THR A 162 -12.00 -12.42 -26.57
C THR A 162 -12.41 -12.73 -25.15
N ALA A 163 -11.45 -13.11 -24.30
CA ALA A 163 -11.67 -13.34 -22.87
C ALA A 163 -11.64 -12.04 -22.03
N TYR A 164 -11.25 -10.91 -22.62
CA TYR A 164 -11.02 -9.63 -21.95
C TYR A 164 -9.96 -9.71 -20.85
N THR A 165 -8.85 -10.39 -21.12
CA THR A 165 -7.77 -10.59 -20.14
C THR A 165 -6.40 -10.20 -20.67
N VAL A 166 -5.49 -9.94 -19.72
CA VAL A 166 -4.07 -9.72 -19.96
C VAL A 166 -3.24 -10.51 -18.95
N GLY A 167 -2.27 -11.26 -19.45
CA GLY A 167 -1.31 -12.00 -18.66
C GLY A 167 0.10 -11.45 -18.81
N VAL A 168 0.96 -11.88 -17.90
CA VAL A 168 2.41 -11.69 -17.93
C VAL A 168 3.04 -13.04 -18.27
N LYS A 169 4.08 -13.06 -19.09
CA LYS A 169 4.84 -14.29 -19.34
C LYS A 169 5.34 -14.89 -18.03
N PRO A 170 5.08 -16.20 -17.75
CA PRO A 170 5.40 -16.80 -16.46
C PRO A 170 6.86 -16.61 -16.01
N GLU A 171 7.82 -16.71 -16.94
CA GLU A 171 9.25 -16.55 -16.68
C GLU A 171 9.65 -15.12 -16.28
N LEU A 172 8.80 -14.12 -16.53
CA LEU A 172 9.06 -12.73 -16.19
C LEU A 172 8.45 -12.31 -14.84
N ILE A 173 7.50 -13.08 -14.29
CA ILE A 173 6.73 -12.68 -13.09
C ILE A 173 7.65 -12.35 -11.92
N VAL A 174 8.64 -13.20 -11.62
CA VAL A 174 9.55 -12.97 -10.50
C VAL A 174 10.40 -11.72 -10.75
N ASN A 175 11.01 -11.61 -11.93
CA ASN A 175 11.87 -10.47 -12.26
C ASN A 175 11.12 -9.13 -12.25
N LEU A 176 9.85 -9.12 -12.68
CA LEU A 176 9.07 -7.90 -12.75
C LEU A 176 8.52 -7.47 -11.40
N PHE A 177 7.95 -8.41 -10.63
CA PHE A 177 7.12 -8.04 -9.48
C PHE A 177 7.82 -8.18 -8.13
N ILE A 178 8.85 -9.02 -8.02
CA ILE A 178 9.41 -9.42 -6.71
C ILE A 178 10.86 -9.94 -6.81
N GLN A 179 11.68 -9.32 -7.65
CA GLN A 179 13.06 -9.76 -7.90
C GLN A 179 13.95 -9.74 -6.66
N ASP A 180 13.57 -8.92 -5.68
CA ASP A 180 14.25 -8.71 -4.40
C ASP A 180 13.61 -9.49 -3.24
N GLY A 181 12.58 -10.29 -3.49
CA GLY A 181 12.01 -11.20 -2.49
C GLY A 181 12.86 -12.45 -2.26
N THR A 182 12.70 -13.08 -1.09
CA THR A 182 13.28 -14.41 -0.84
C THR A 182 12.63 -15.46 -1.74
N PRO A 183 13.25 -16.64 -1.96
CA PRO A 183 12.64 -17.71 -2.76
C PRO A 183 11.22 -18.09 -2.31
N GLU A 184 10.93 -18.05 -1.01
CA GLU A 184 9.60 -18.32 -0.46
C GLU A 184 8.58 -17.27 -0.91
N ILE A 185 8.96 -15.99 -0.89
CA ILE A 185 8.11 -14.87 -1.31
C ILE A 185 7.93 -14.88 -2.83
N GLN A 186 8.99 -15.16 -3.59
CA GLN A 186 8.90 -15.32 -5.05
C GLN A 186 7.92 -16.43 -5.42
N ASN A 187 8.03 -17.59 -4.76
CA ASN A 187 7.09 -18.71 -4.94
C ASN A 187 5.67 -18.35 -4.52
N LEU A 188 5.49 -17.56 -3.45
CA LEU A 188 4.18 -17.07 -3.03
C LEU A 188 3.51 -16.24 -4.15
N VAL A 189 4.26 -15.33 -4.78
CA VAL A 189 3.75 -14.50 -5.89
C VAL A 189 3.37 -15.37 -7.09
N VAL A 190 4.25 -16.27 -7.52
CA VAL A 190 3.98 -17.16 -8.67
C VAL A 190 2.77 -18.07 -8.39
N LYS A 191 2.67 -18.65 -7.20
CA LYS A 191 1.57 -19.55 -6.83
C LYS A 191 0.21 -18.88 -6.83
N ASN A 192 0.15 -17.61 -6.44
CA ASN A 192 -1.09 -16.84 -6.34
C ASN A 192 -1.36 -15.96 -7.57
N TYR A 193 -0.52 -16.04 -8.60
CA TYR A 193 -0.73 -15.33 -9.84
C TYR A 193 -2.05 -15.76 -10.50
N ARG A 194 -2.85 -14.78 -10.93
CA ARG A 194 -4.07 -14.96 -11.72
C ARG A 194 -4.02 -14.07 -12.94
N ILE A 195 -4.70 -14.49 -14.01
CA ILE A 195 -4.87 -13.66 -15.21
C ILE A 195 -5.68 -12.40 -14.87
N GLU A 196 -5.30 -11.26 -15.43
CA GLU A 196 -5.88 -9.96 -15.06
C GLU A 196 -7.01 -9.55 -16.02
N PRO A 197 -8.12 -8.96 -15.54
CA PRO A 197 -9.10 -8.29 -16.39
C PRO A 197 -8.48 -7.10 -17.15
N LEU A 198 -8.66 -7.07 -18.47
CA LEU A 198 -8.05 -6.06 -19.34
C LEU A 198 -8.75 -4.70 -19.28
N ILE A 199 -10.09 -4.70 -19.17
CA ILE A 199 -10.92 -3.49 -19.32
C ILE A 199 -10.53 -2.36 -18.35
N PRO A 200 -10.21 -2.60 -17.05
CA PRO A 200 -9.77 -1.56 -16.13
C PRO A 200 -8.53 -0.77 -16.59
N PHE A 201 -7.66 -1.35 -17.42
CA PHE A 201 -6.44 -0.68 -17.91
C PHE A 201 -6.74 0.43 -18.91
N ILE A 202 -7.87 0.31 -19.62
CA ILE A 202 -8.27 1.19 -20.72
C ILE A 202 -9.48 2.07 -20.36
N ASN A 203 -10.03 1.96 -19.15
CA ASN A 203 -11.04 2.88 -18.67
C ASN A 203 -10.38 4.18 -18.16
N PRO A 204 -10.81 5.35 -18.63
CA PRO A 204 -10.25 6.61 -18.15
C PRO A 204 -10.82 6.95 -16.76
N VAL A 205 -10.08 7.74 -15.99
CA VAL A 205 -10.61 8.41 -14.79
C VAL A 205 -11.04 9.83 -15.12
N THR A 206 -12.09 10.33 -14.48
CA THR A 206 -12.46 11.75 -14.52
C THR A 206 -12.20 12.33 -13.15
N LEU A 207 -11.39 13.40 -13.07
CA LEU A 207 -10.91 13.95 -11.80
C LEU A 207 -11.06 15.48 -11.80
N THR A 208 -11.44 16.06 -10.66
CA THR A 208 -11.62 17.51 -10.48
C THR A 208 -10.72 18.06 -9.38
N GLU A 209 -10.45 19.36 -9.42
CA GLU A 209 -9.72 20.05 -8.35
C GLU A 209 -10.52 20.09 -7.05
N GLN A 210 -11.84 20.18 -7.15
CA GLN A 210 -12.76 20.29 -6.02
C GLN A 210 -12.86 18.98 -5.23
N ASN A 211 -12.80 17.83 -5.90
CA ASN A 211 -12.90 16.52 -5.26
C ASN A 211 -11.51 15.89 -5.12
N PHE A 212 -11.06 15.12 -6.13
CA PHE A 212 -9.76 14.45 -6.09
C PHE A 212 -8.59 15.39 -5.76
N GLY A 213 -8.56 16.57 -6.36
CA GLY A 213 -7.53 17.59 -6.14
C GLY A 213 -7.46 18.09 -4.70
N SER A 214 -8.58 18.11 -3.98
CA SER A 214 -8.68 18.61 -2.60
C SER A 214 -8.08 17.68 -1.54
N VAL A 215 -7.89 16.40 -1.88
CA VAL A 215 -7.38 15.38 -0.95
C VAL A 215 -5.85 15.38 -0.96
N LYS A 216 -5.23 15.36 0.23
CA LYS A 216 -3.78 15.23 0.41
C LYS A 216 -3.26 13.94 -0.21
N LYS A 217 -2.12 14.01 -0.89
CA LYS A 217 -1.49 12.90 -1.62
C LYS A 217 -0.09 12.65 -1.10
N VAL A 218 0.20 11.40 -0.76
CA VAL A 218 1.53 10.92 -0.41
C VAL A 218 1.94 9.89 -1.44
N TYR A 219 3.20 9.94 -1.87
CA TYR A 219 3.76 8.95 -2.77
C TYR A 219 4.90 8.19 -2.08
N ILE A 220 4.87 6.87 -2.12
CA ILE A 220 5.93 5.98 -1.64
C ILE A 220 6.57 5.34 -2.86
N LYS A 221 7.77 5.79 -3.18
CA LYS A 221 8.55 5.34 -4.33
C LYS A 221 9.27 4.04 -4.05
N THR A 222 9.39 3.22 -5.08
CA THR A 222 10.19 1.99 -5.11
C THR A 222 11.37 2.22 -6.05
N LEU A 223 12.59 2.15 -5.53
CA LEU A 223 13.78 2.61 -6.27
C LEU A 223 14.32 1.61 -7.30
N GLN A 224 13.91 0.35 -7.23
CA GLN A 224 14.34 -0.72 -8.14
C GLN A 224 13.16 -1.30 -8.94
N ASP A 225 12.10 -0.51 -9.13
CA ASP A 225 10.88 -0.97 -9.78
C ASP A 225 11.08 -1.23 -11.28
N HIS A 226 10.76 -2.46 -11.71
CA HIS A 226 10.82 -2.87 -13.11
C HIS A 226 9.48 -2.68 -13.87
N VAL A 227 8.40 -2.34 -13.16
CA VAL A 227 7.03 -2.25 -13.69
C VAL A 227 6.60 -0.80 -13.87
N VAL A 228 6.58 -0.04 -12.78
CA VAL A 228 6.36 1.42 -12.78
C VAL A 228 7.71 2.03 -12.46
N SER A 229 8.51 2.29 -13.49
CA SER A 229 9.92 2.62 -13.31
C SER A 229 10.10 3.88 -12.45
N PRO A 230 11.26 4.07 -11.78
CA PRO A 230 11.57 5.33 -11.09
C PRO A 230 11.40 6.56 -12.00
N TYR A 231 11.62 6.43 -13.31
CA TYR A 231 11.36 7.50 -14.27
C TYR A 231 9.87 7.88 -14.32
N LEU A 232 8.96 6.91 -14.52
CA LEU A 232 7.53 7.21 -14.56
C LEU A 232 7.01 7.67 -13.20
N GLN A 233 7.47 7.06 -12.09
CA GLN A 233 7.12 7.52 -10.74
C GLN A 233 7.47 9.01 -10.55
N ASN A 234 8.70 9.41 -10.88
CA ASN A 234 9.13 10.82 -10.79
C ASN A 234 8.29 11.74 -11.68
N LYS A 235 7.98 11.31 -12.91
CA LYS A 235 7.13 12.07 -13.83
C LYS A 235 5.74 12.33 -13.23
N MET A 236 5.07 11.28 -12.75
CA MET A 236 3.74 11.40 -12.14
C MET A 236 3.75 12.25 -10.86
N ILE A 237 4.78 12.11 -10.01
CA ILE A 237 4.96 12.94 -8.81
C ILE A 237 5.07 14.43 -9.18
N SER A 238 5.85 14.75 -10.22
CA SER A 238 6.07 16.14 -10.65
C SER A 238 4.81 16.84 -11.16
N THR A 239 3.84 16.09 -11.69
CA THR A 239 2.60 16.64 -12.27
C THR A 239 1.38 16.46 -11.37
N GLY A 240 1.44 15.53 -10.41
CA GLY A 240 0.28 15.04 -9.64
C GLY A 240 -0.02 15.75 -8.33
N LYS A 241 0.62 16.89 -8.04
CA LYS A 241 0.45 17.68 -6.78
C LYS A 241 0.58 16.80 -5.53
N VAL A 242 1.73 16.15 -5.38
CA VAL A 242 2.04 15.28 -4.22
C VAL A 242 2.55 16.13 -3.05
N ASP A 243 1.96 15.96 -1.86
CA ASP A 243 2.31 16.70 -0.65
C ASP A 243 3.56 16.16 0.04
N ALA A 244 3.81 14.86 -0.05
CA ALA A 244 4.98 14.22 0.53
C ALA A 244 5.42 13.00 -0.26
N VAL A 245 6.74 12.81 -0.34
CA VAL A 245 7.37 11.66 -1.01
C VAL A 245 8.24 10.90 -0.01
N TYR A 246 8.08 9.59 0.01
CA TYR A 246 8.94 8.65 0.73
C TYR A 246 9.53 7.68 -0.28
N GLU A 247 10.64 7.03 0.07
CA GLU A 247 11.33 6.10 -0.81
C GLU A 247 11.64 4.82 -0.05
N ILE A 248 11.52 3.68 -0.74
CA ILE A 248 11.93 2.36 -0.27
C ILE A 248 12.84 1.76 -1.34
N ASN A 249 14.00 1.26 -0.92
CA ASN A 249 14.96 0.65 -1.83
C ASN A 249 14.56 -0.80 -2.15
N THR A 250 13.56 -0.96 -3.02
CA THR A 250 12.94 -2.25 -3.36
C THR A 250 12.37 -2.25 -4.77
N GLY A 251 12.04 -3.43 -5.28
CA GLY A 251 11.27 -3.65 -6.51
C GLY A 251 9.80 -3.25 -6.37
N HIS A 252 8.93 -3.85 -7.19
CA HIS A 252 7.54 -3.38 -7.32
C HIS A 252 6.65 -3.67 -6.09
N SER A 253 7.01 -4.62 -5.24
CA SER A 253 6.12 -5.17 -4.20
C SER A 253 6.68 -4.97 -2.77
N PRO A 254 6.81 -3.71 -2.29
CA PRO A 254 7.39 -3.38 -0.98
C PRO A 254 6.67 -4.03 0.21
N PHE A 255 5.36 -4.32 0.07
CA PHE A 255 4.57 -4.99 1.10
C PHE A 255 4.93 -6.48 1.28
N LEU A 256 5.68 -7.07 0.35
CA LEU A 256 6.21 -8.42 0.46
C LEU A 256 7.71 -8.40 0.80
N SER A 257 8.50 -7.62 0.07
CA SER A 257 9.97 -7.58 0.21
C SER A 257 10.47 -6.76 1.41
N GLN A 258 9.81 -5.64 1.71
CA GLN A 258 10.17 -4.71 2.80
C GLN A 258 8.95 -4.28 3.66
N PRO A 259 8.10 -5.22 4.12
CA PRO A 259 6.84 -4.92 4.79
C PRO A 259 7.00 -4.05 6.04
N LYS A 260 8.08 -4.25 6.81
CA LYS A 260 8.36 -3.44 8.02
C LYS A 260 8.64 -1.98 7.70
N GLU A 261 9.40 -1.72 6.65
CA GLU A 261 9.73 -0.36 6.23
C GLU A 261 8.48 0.35 5.70
N LEU A 262 7.70 -0.32 4.86
CA LEU A 262 6.43 0.20 4.36
C LEU A 262 5.45 0.49 5.51
N SER A 263 5.27 -0.44 6.46
CA SER A 263 4.45 -0.22 7.64
C SER A 263 4.93 0.96 8.48
N SER A 264 6.25 1.12 8.67
CA SER A 264 6.81 2.24 9.42
C SER A 264 6.49 3.59 8.77
N ILE A 265 6.57 3.67 7.44
CA ILE A 265 6.17 4.88 6.70
C ILE A 265 4.69 5.15 6.89
N LEU A 266 3.82 4.15 6.68
CA LEU A 266 2.38 4.30 6.85
C LEU A 266 2.00 4.78 8.26
N THR A 267 2.62 4.22 9.30
CA THR A 267 2.48 4.67 10.69
C THR A 267 2.84 6.15 10.86
N LYS A 268 3.97 6.61 10.28
CA LYS A 268 4.36 8.02 10.37
C LYS A 268 3.34 8.93 9.70
N LEU A 269 2.68 8.46 8.64
CA LEU A 269 1.61 9.22 7.99
C LEU A 269 0.37 9.38 8.87
N ALA A 270 0.10 8.47 9.81
CA ALA A 270 -1.01 8.62 10.74
C ALA A 270 -0.80 9.76 11.77
N ALA A 271 0.45 10.06 12.12
CA ALA A 271 0.79 11.03 13.16
C ALA A 271 0.82 12.49 12.66
N ASN A 272 0.93 12.71 11.35
CA ASN A 272 1.03 14.03 10.70
C ASN A 272 -0.29 14.49 10.07
#